data_AF-A0A7S2HIV4-F1
#
_entry.id   AF-A0A7S2HIV4-F1
#
_cell.length_a   1.000
_cell.length_b   1.000
_cell.length_c   1.000
_cell.angle_alpha   90.00
_cell.angle_beta   90.00
_cell.angle_gamma   90.00
#
_symmetry.space_group_name_H-M   'P 1'
#
loop_
_entity.id
_entity.type
_entity.pdbx_description
1 polymer ?
#
loop_
_entity_poly.entity_id
_entity_poly.type
_entity_poly.pdbx_seq_one_letter_code
_entity_poly.pdbx_strand_id
1 'polypeptide(L)'
;WATCNFPSHVLGSAVVSLALSGISSDIVAQRTKVFNRRRSGPLRFLARLAVARVIADFTFYAVHRLLHTRWLYGCIHKRHHEHKAPALVSNFHFTCADLVIEGFLPLFTAMGFLENVLAVIPHPFEFNLITLYIQWYEIGSHSGKAMPTVTYFPPLAPLYKWLLGDVDARNVEFHHLHHAKLACNYGITQWLDHALGTVRLDEAGEIEKQVEKHAKQEV
;
A
#
# COMPACT_ATOMS: atom_id res chain seq x y z
N TRP A 1 -6.09 -23.16 0.18
CA TRP A 1 -4.87 -22.59 0.79
C TRP A 1 -3.60 -23.28 0.30
N ALA A 2 -3.43 -24.60 0.51
CA ALA A 2 -2.22 -25.35 0.15
C ALA A 2 -1.87 -25.37 -1.36
N THR A 3 -2.84 -25.21 -2.25
CA THR A 3 -2.63 -25.26 -3.71
C THR A 3 -2.42 -23.90 -4.36
N CYS A 4 -2.73 -22.79 -3.68
CA CYS A 4 -2.67 -21.44 -4.26
C CYS A 4 -1.82 -20.48 -3.43
N ASN A 5 -2.02 -20.43 -2.12
CA ASN A 5 -1.29 -19.49 -1.26
C ASN A 5 0.09 -20.03 -0.93
N PHE A 6 0.19 -21.32 -0.60
CA PHE A 6 1.46 -21.92 -0.23
C PHE A 6 2.54 -21.84 -1.33
N PRO A 7 2.25 -22.20 -2.61
CA PRO A 7 3.26 -22.09 -3.66
C PRO A 7 3.67 -20.64 -3.92
N SER A 8 2.71 -19.70 -3.91
CA SER A 8 2.98 -18.26 -4.10
C SER A 8 3.76 -17.65 -2.95
N HIS A 9 3.50 -18.05 -1.70
CA HIS A 9 4.25 -17.60 -0.54
C HIS A 9 5.67 -18.17 -0.52
N VAL A 10 5.85 -19.43 -0.87
CA VAL A 10 7.18 -20.06 -0.94
C VAL A 10 8.00 -19.45 -2.07
N LEU A 11 7.43 -19.32 -3.28
CA LEU A 11 8.10 -18.68 -4.42
C LEU A 11 8.40 -17.21 -4.15
N GLY A 12 7.43 -16.44 -3.66
CA GLY A 12 7.62 -15.03 -3.33
C GLY A 12 8.69 -14.83 -2.26
N SER A 13 8.66 -15.61 -1.19
CA SER A 13 9.65 -15.53 -0.11
C SER A 13 11.03 -15.99 -0.57
N ALA A 14 11.12 -17.02 -1.42
CA ALA A 14 12.39 -17.51 -1.96
C ALA A 14 13.01 -16.51 -2.95
N VAL A 15 12.22 -15.92 -3.85
CA VAL A 15 12.69 -14.89 -4.78
C VAL A 15 13.17 -13.65 -4.03
N VAL A 16 12.40 -13.18 -3.05
CA VAL A 16 12.79 -12.04 -2.20
C VAL A 16 14.05 -12.39 -1.40
N SER A 17 14.12 -13.56 -0.79
CA SER A 17 15.28 -13.98 0.02
C SER A 17 16.54 -14.19 -0.81
N LEU A 18 16.44 -14.76 -2.02
CA LEU A 18 17.56 -14.94 -2.95
C LEU A 18 17.99 -13.62 -3.56
N ALA A 19 17.05 -12.73 -3.91
CA ALA A 19 17.37 -11.37 -4.34
C ALA A 19 18.09 -10.59 -3.22
N LEU A 20 17.66 -10.72 -1.97
CA LEU A 20 18.31 -10.09 -0.82
C LEU A 20 19.66 -10.75 -0.48
N SER A 21 19.81 -12.07 -0.67
CA SER A 21 21.03 -12.82 -0.33
C SER A 21 22.12 -12.72 -1.39
N GLY A 22 21.77 -12.68 -2.69
CA GLY A 22 22.70 -12.46 -3.80
C GLY A 22 23.30 -11.05 -3.82
N ILE A 23 22.68 -10.11 -3.08
CA ILE A 23 23.18 -8.75 -2.83
C ILE A 23 24.18 -8.73 -1.65
N SER A 24 24.38 -9.83 -0.91
CA SER A 24 24.79 -9.70 0.50
C SER A 24 26.27 -9.84 0.87
N SER A 25 27.20 -10.28 0.00
CA SER A 25 28.61 -10.39 0.42
C SER A 25 29.47 -9.24 -0.09
N ASP A 26 29.64 -9.10 -1.41
CA ASP A 26 30.58 -8.12 -1.97
C ASP A 26 29.98 -6.71 -2.07
N ILE A 27 28.68 -6.61 -2.35
CA ILE A 27 27.93 -5.36 -2.32
C ILE A 27 27.76 -4.88 -0.87
N VAL A 28 27.62 -5.76 0.12
CA VAL A 28 27.57 -5.33 1.53
C VAL A 28 28.92 -4.79 1.97
N ALA A 29 30.05 -5.41 1.63
CA ALA A 29 31.37 -4.88 1.96
C ALA A 29 31.63 -3.50 1.31
N GLN A 30 31.26 -3.31 0.04
CA GLN A 30 31.36 -2.00 -0.63
C GLN A 30 30.33 -0.98 -0.13
N ARG A 31 29.08 -1.40 0.11
CA ARG A 31 28.04 -0.55 0.69
C ARG A 31 28.46 -0.11 2.09
N THR A 32 29.08 -0.94 2.92
CA THR A 32 29.52 -0.60 4.30
C THR A 32 30.53 0.56 4.31
N LYS A 33 31.40 0.65 3.30
CA LYS A 33 32.29 1.81 3.12
C LYS A 33 31.57 3.07 2.63
N VAL A 34 30.54 2.95 1.78
CA VAL A 34 29.72 4.10 1.32
C VAL A 34 28.72 4.55 2.40
N PHE A 35 28.22 3.61 3.21
CA PHE A 35 27.26 3.78 4.31
C PHE A 35 27.79 4.77 5.35
N ASN A 36 29.05 4.63 5.75
CA ASN A 36 29.68 5.49 6.77
C ASN A 36 29.90 6.96 6.35
N ARG A 37 29.68 7.31 5.07
CA ARG A 37 29.90 8.68 4.57
C ARG A 37 28.62 9.50 4.39
N ARG A 38 27.44 8.89 4.45
CA ARG A 38 26.17 9.55 4.12
C ARG A 38 25.37 9.88 5.38
N ARG A 39 25.37 11.15 5.79
CA ARG A 39 24.53 11.64 6.89
C ARG A 39 23.06 11.67 6.46
N SER A 40 22.27 10.71 6.94
CA SER A 40 20.82 10.84 7.05
C SER A 40 20.47 11.57 8.35
N GLY A 41 19.50 12.48 8.29
CA GLY A 41 18.95 13.15 9.46
C GLY A 41 17.44 13.06 9.43
N PRO A 42 16.74 13.14 10.58
CA PRO A 42 15.29 12.95 10.65
C PRO A 42 14.52 13.80 9.61
N LEU A 43 14.82 15.09 9.49
CA LEU A 43 14.15 15.96 8.52
C LEU A 43 14.34 15.53 7.06
N ARG A 44 15.54 15.05 6.69
CA ARG A 44 15.80 14.57 5.33
C ARG A 44 15.06 13.26 5.06
N PHE A 45 14.99 12.39 6.06
CA PHE A 45 14.19 11.17 6.00
C PHE A 45 12.70 11.50 5.83
N LEU A 46 12.15 12.41 6.65
CA LEU A 46 10.74 12.83 6.54
C LEU A 46 10.46 13.47 5.17
N ALA A 47 11.36 14.33 4.66
CA ALA A 47 11.20 14.90 3.32
C ALA A 47 11.18 13.83 2.21
N ARG A 48 12.09 12.85 2.27
CA ARG A 48 12.12 11.72 1.32
C ARG A 48 10.88 10.85 1.42
N LEU A 49 10.42 10.54 2.64
CA LEU A 49 9.21 9.78 2.87
C LEU A 49 7.98 10.52 2.33
N ALA A 50 7.89 11.85 2.52
CA ALA A 50 6.79 12.67 2.00
C ALA A 50 6.75 12.65 0.47
N VAL A 51 7.89 12.85 -0.19
CA VAL A 51 7.97 12.76 -1.66
C VAL A 51 7.61 11.36 -2.14
N ALA A 52 8.21 10.32 -1.54
CA ALA A 52 7.91 8.93 -1.92
C ALA A 52 6.42 8.61 -1.74
N ARG A 53 5.80 9.05 -0.64
CA ARG A 53 4.37 8.85 -0.37
C ARG A 53 3.51 9.52 -1.43
N VAL A 54 3.77 10.78 -1.76
CA VAL A 54 3.01 11.51 -2.79
C VAL A 54 3.10 10.80 -4.14
N ILE A 55 4.30 10.38 -4.57
CA ILE A 55 4.49 9.68 -5.84
C ILE A 55 3.81 8.29 -5.82
N ALA A 56 3.91 7.56 -4.71
CA ALA A 56 3.22 6.28 -4.54
C ALA A 56 1.70 6.46 -4.61
N ASP A 57 1.14 7.46 -3.93
CA ASP A 57 -0.30 7.74 -3.94
C ASP A 57 -0.80 8.07 -5.36
N PHE A 58 -0.10 8.95 -6.08
CA PHE A 58 -0.44 9.26 -7.47
C PHE A 58 -0.39 8.02 -8.37
N THR A 59 0.68 7.23 -8.23
CA THR A 59 0.86 6.02 -9.03
C THR A 59 -0.22 5.02 -8.73
N PHE A 60 -0.48 4.73 -7.44
CA PHE A 60 -1.52 3.82 -6.97
C PHE A 60 -2.88 4.22 -7.53
N TYR A 61 -3.30 5.48 -7.33
CA TYR A 61 -4.59 5.97 -7.83
C TYR A 61 -4.73 5.78 -9.34
N ALA A 62 -3.69 6.14 -10.11
CA ALA A 62 -3.73 6.06 -11.56
C ALA A 62 -3.81 4.61 -12.05
N VAL A 63 -2.97 3.72 -11.52
CA VAL A 63 -2.93 2.31 -11.96
C VAL A 63 -4.17 1.56 -11.47
N HIS A 64 -4.62 1.81 -10.24
CA HIS A 64 -5.81 1.17 -9.69
C HIS A 64 -7.06 1.58 -10.47
N ARG A 65 -7.23 2.87 -10.76
CA ARG A 65 -8.33 3.35 -11.61
C ARG A 65 -8.28 2.76 -13.03
N LEU A 66 -7.07 2.57 -13.57
CA LEU A 66 -6.87 1.90 -14.86
C LEU A 66 -7.24 0.40 -14.80
N LEU A 67 -6.89 -0.29 -13.71
CA LEU A 67 -7.24 -1.69 -13.48
C LEU A 67 -8.76 -1.91 -13.41
N HIS A 68 -9.54 -0.89 -13.05
CA HIS A 68 -11.01 -0.91 -13.11
C HIS A 68 -11.61 -0.69 -14.50
N THR A 69 -10.81 -0.57 -15.54
CA THR A 69 -11.32 -0.62 -16.92
C THR A 69 -11.79 -2.03 -17.27
N ARG A 70 -12.84 -2.16 -18.10
CA ARG A 70 -13.55 -3.43 -18.38
C ARG A 70 -12.62 -4.63 -18.64
N TRP A 71 -11.58 -4.44 -19.45
CA TRP A 71 -10.67 -5.52 -19.83
C TRP A 71 -9.70 -5.87 -18.69
N LEU A 72 -9.01 -4.87 -18.12
CA LEU A 72 -8.06 -5.09 -17.02
C LEU A 72 -8.76 -5.64 -15.78
N TYR A 73 -9.97 -5.17 -15.49
CA TYR A 73 -10.76 -5.68 -14.38
C TYR A 73 -11.04 -7.16 -14.59
N GLY A 74 -11.62 -7.54 -15.72
CA GLY A 74 -11.98 -8.93 -16.00
C GLY A 74 -10.80 -9.90 -15.98
N CYS A 75 -9.63 -9.47 -16.45
CA CYS A 75 -8.46 -10.33 -16.61
C CYS A 75 -7.49 -10.32 -15.42
N ILE A 76 -7.34 -9.20 -14.73
CA ILE A 76 -6.27 -8.97 -13.75
C ILE A 76 -6.83 -8.74 -12.35
N HIS A 77 -7.78 -7.80 -12.22
CA HIS A 77 -8.14 -7.19 -10.94
C HIS A 77 -9.43 -7.73 -10.30
N LYS A 78 -10.26 -8.45 -11.07
CA LYS A 78 -11.50 -9.07 -10.56
C LYS A 78 -11.23 -9.99 -9.36
N ARG A 79 -10.10 -10.70 -9.36
CA ARG A 79 -9.73 -11.65 -8.29
C ARG A 79 -9.54 -10.94 -6.94
N HIS A 80 -8.91 -9.76 -6.97
CA HIS A 80 -8.73 -8.91 -5.79
C HIS A 80 -10.07 -8.56 -5.15
N HIS A 81 -11.07 -8.25 -5.97
CA HIS A 81 -12.42 -7.87 -5.54
C HIS A 81 -13.41 -9.02 -5.31
N GLU A 82 -12.96 -10.28 -5.33
CA GLU A 82 -13.86 -11.40 -4.98
C GLU A 82 -14.35 -11.32 -3.53
N HIS A 83 -13.58 -10.65 -2.65
CA HIS A 83 -13.98 -10.38 -1.26
C HIS A 83 -14.46 -8.93 -1.11
N LYS A 84 -15.77 -8.73 -1.04
CA LYS A 84 -16.37 -7.38 -0.84
C LYS A 84 -16.04 -6.75 0.52
N ALA A 85 -15.71 -7.57 1.51
CA ALA A 85 -15.30 -7.15 2.84
C ALA A 85 -13.86 -7.62 3.09
N PRO A 86 -12.85 -6.82 2.69
CA PRO A 86 -11.46 -7.24 2.82
C PRO A 86 -11.04 -7.34 4.29
N ALA A 87 -10.22 -8.36 4.57
CA ALA A 87 -9.55 -8.59 5.84
C ALA A 87 -8.07 -8.93 5.57
N LEU A 88 -7.21 -8.88 6.61
CA LEU A 88 -5.78 -9.21 6.45
C LEU A 88 -5.54 -10.59 5.80
N VAL A 89 -6.44 -11.55 6.06
CA VAL A 89 -6.36 -12.91 5.50
C VAL A 89 -6.72 -12.97 4.01
N SER A 90 -7.54 -12.04 3.52
CA SER A 90 -7.91 -11.94 2.10
C SER A 90 -7.06 -10.92 1.35
N ASN A 91 -6.22 -10.14 2.04
CA ASN A 91 -5.40 -9.07 1.46
C ASN A 91 -4.63 -9.55 0.22
N PHE A 92 -3.99 -10.72 0.27
CA PHE A 92 -3.17 -11.23 -0.83
C PHE A 92 -3.94 -11.99 -1.91
N HIS A 93 -5.25 -11.81 -2.02
CA HIS A 93 -6.07 -12.50 -3.01
C HIS A 93 -5.97 -11.87 -4.40
N PHE A 94 -4.77 -11.86 -4.97
CA PHE A 94 -4.46 -11.22 -6.26
C PHE A 94 -4.18 -12.24 -7.36
N THR A 95 -4.23 -11.80 -8.61
CA THR A 95 -3.43 -12.43 -9.67
C THR A 95 -1.97 -11.98 -9.54
N CYS A 96 -1.01 -12.73 -10.08
CA CYS A 96 0.40 -12.31 -10.03
C CYS A 96 0.62 -10.95 -10.71
N ALA A 97 -0.09 -10.69 -11.81
CA ALA A 97 -0.01 -9.42 -12.51
C ALA A 97 -0.56 -8.26 -11.67
N ASP A 98 -1.70 -8.48 -11.01
CA ASP A 98 -2.34 -7.49 -10.14
C ASP A 98 -1.44 -7.13 -8.94
N LEU A 99 -0.87 -8.14 -8.28
CA LEU A 99 0.06 -7.93 -7.17
C LEU A 99 1.28 -7.08 -7.59
N VAL A 100 1.80 -7.29 -8.81
CA VAL A 100 2.91 -6.48 -9.32
C VAL A 100 2.47 -5.06 -9.67
N ILE A 101 1.33 -4.91 -10.36
CA ILE A 101 0.86 -3.61 -10.86
C ILE A 101 0.31 -2.74 -9.74
N GLU A 102 -0.57 -3.26 -8.90
CA GLU A 102 -1.16 -2.50 -7.80
C GLU A 102 -0.24 -2.50 -6.56
N GLY A 103 0.26 -3.67 -6.16
CA GLY A 103 0.97 -3.84 -4.90
C GLY A 103 2.45 -3.44 -4.90
N PHE A 104 3.12 -3.36 -6.07
CA PHE A 104 4.56 -3.06 -6.13
C PHE A 104 4.93 -1.90 -7.05
N LEU A 105 4.19 -1.66 -8.14
CA LEU A 105 4.51 -0.56 -9.06
C LEU A 105 4.49 0.82 -8.38
N PRO A 106 3.55 1.15 -7.46
CA PRO A 106 3.58 2.43 -6.74
C PRO A 106 4.86 2.62 -5.92
N LEU A 107 5.30 1.56 -5.24
CA LEU A 107 6.55 1.54 -4.50
C LEU A 107 7.76 1.74 -5.43
N PHE A 108 7.83 0.97 -6.52
CA PHE A 108 8.96 1.07 -7.46
C PHE A 108 9.03 2.43 -8.14
N THR A 109 7.89 3.00 -8.53
CA THR A 109 7.83 4.35 -9.10
C THR A 109 8.25 5.40 -8.07
N ALA A 110 7.82 5.30 -6.81
CA ALA A 110 8.22 6.21 -5.75
C ALA A 110 9.73 6.20 -5.48
N MET A 111 10.33 5.00 -5.34
CA MET A 111 11.76 4.87 -5.11
C MET A 111 12.58 5.24 -6.34
N GLY A 112 12.12 4.84 -7.53
CA GLY A 112 12.72 5.20 -8.81
C GLY A 112 12.67 6.71 -9.06
N PHE A 113 11.62 7.41 -8.61
CA PHE A 113 11.54 8.86 -8.70
C PHE A 113 12.60 9.55 -7.83
N LEU A 114 12.75 9.10 -6.57
CA LEU A 114 13.80 9.63 -5.69
C LEU A 114 15.19 9.47 -6.31
N GLU A 115 15.50 8.28 -6.83
CA GLU A 115 16.82 7.96 -7.37
C GLU A 115 17.08 8.60 -8.74
N ASN A 116 16.17 8.42 -9.69
CA ASN A 116 16.42 8.76 -11.08
C ASN A 116 15.98 10.18 -11.46
N VAL A 117 15.00 10.76 -10.74
CA VAL A 117 14.51 12.12 -11.01
C VAL A 117 15.13 13.14 -10.06
N LEU A 118 15.17 12.83 -8.76
CA LEU A 118 15.75 13.75 -7.77
C LEU A 118 17.24 13.51 -7.50
N ALA A 119 17.86 12.48 -8.09
CA ALA A 119 19.25 12.09 -7.81
C ALA A 119 19.52 11.85 -6.31
N VAL A 120 18.49 11.46 -5.55
CA VAL A 120 18.56 11.16 -4.12
C VAL A 120 18.54 9.65 -3.94
N ILE A 121 19.70 9.10 -3.57
CA ILE A 121 19.82 7.69 -3.21
C ILE A 121 19.65 7.58 -1.68
N PRO A 122 18.52 7.04 -1.18
CA PRO A 122 18.29 6.90 0.25
C PRO A 122 19.32 5.98 0.87
N HIS A 123 19.66 6.21 2.14
CA HIS A 123 20.44 5.22 2.89
C HIS A 123 19.63 3.92 2.96
N PRO A 124 20.20 2.71 2.78
CA PRO A 124 19.43 1.47 2.80
C PRO A 124 18.51 1.27 4.02
N PHE A 125 18.89 1.76 5.21
CA PHE A 125 17.96 1.84 6.34
C PHE A 125 16.72 2.72 6.04
N GLU A 126 16.90 3.92 5.49
CA GLU A 126 15.79 4.78 5.04
C GLU A 126 14.98 4.12 3.92
N PHE A 127 15.64 3.48 2.96
CA PHE A 127 14.97 2.73 1.90
C PHE A 127 14.04 1.67 2.48
N ASN A 128 14.55 0.84 3.41
CA ASN A 128 13.74 -0.18 4.06
C ASN A 128 12.58 0.43 4.85
N LEU A 129 12.84 1.50 5.63
CA LEU A 129 11.78 2.18 6.36
C LEU A 129 10.70 2.74 5.43
N ILE A 130 11.06 3.47 4.38
CA ILE A 130 10.11 4.04 3.42
C ILE A 130 9.26 2.92 2.79
N THR A 131 9.91 1.85 2.31
CA THR A 131 9.23 0.69 1.73
C THR A 131 8.27 0.03 2.70
N LEU A 132 8.72 -0.23 3.94
CA LEU A 132 7.88 -0.84 4.97
C LEU A 132 6.69 0.05 5.32
N TYR A 133 6.87 1.37 5.40
CA TYR A 133 5.76 2.29 5.69
C TYR A 133 4.73 2.34 4.57
N ILE A 134 5.16 2.37 3.31
CA ILE A 134 4.25 2.36 2.16
C ILE A 134 3.43 1.06 2.13
N GLN A 135 4.11 -0.08 2.25
CA GLN A 135 3.47 -1.41 2.24
C GLN A 135 2.59 -1.64 3.48
N TRP A 136 3.01 -1.17 4.65
CA TRP A 136 2.19 -1.22 5.87
C TRP A 136 0.85 -0.51 5.67
N TYR A 137 0.88 0.65 5.03
CA TYR A 137 -0.32 1.42 4.76
C TYR A 137 -1.23 0.70 3.74
N GLU A 138 -0.68 0.18 2.65
CA GLU A 138 -1.40 -0.58 1.62
C GLU A 138 -2.07 -1.83 2.19
N ILE A 139 -1.32 -2.67 2.92
CA ILE A 139 -1.84 -3.87 3.56
C ILE A 139 -2.83 -3.51 4.68
N GLY A 140 -2.52 -2.48 5.45
CA GLY A 140 -3.34 -2.03 6.57
C GLY A 140 -4.72 -1.53 6.16
N SER A 141 -4.87 -1.00 4.94
CA SER A 141 -6.17 -0.61 4.37
C SER A 141 -7.15 -1.79 4.22
N HIS A 142 -6.65 -3.03 4.16
CA HIS A 142 -7.44 -4.26 4.10
C HIS A 142 -7.65 -4.89 5.48
N SER A 143 -7.36 -4.19 6.57
CA SER A 143 -7.49 -4.77 7.92
C SER A 143 -8.93 -5.08 8.34
N GLY A 144 -9.92 -4.54 7.63
CA GLY A 144 -11.35 -4.76 7.87
C GLY A 144 -11.92 -3.97 9.05
N LYS A 145 -11.07 -3.32 9.85
CA LYS A 145 -11.45 -2.42 10.96
C LYS A 145 -10.48 -1.25 11.03
N ALA A 146 -10.94 -0.09 11.49
CA ALA A 146 -10.07 1.06 11.67
C ALA A 146 -8.90 0.71 12.62
N MET A 147 -7.68 1.01 12.17
CA MET A 147 -6.46 0.74 12.92
C MET A 147 -5.71 2.06 13.14
N PRO A 148 -5.38 2.45 14.39
CA PRO A 148 -4.74 3.73 14.69
C PRO A 148 -3.35 3.87 14.07
N THR A 149 -2.75 2.76 13.64
CA THR A 149 -1.42 2.65 13.03
C THR A 149 -1.44 2.79 11.50
N VAL A 150 -2.61 2.78 10.85
CA VAL A 150 -2.74 2.99 9.39
C VAL A 150 -2.93 4.49 9.15
N THR A 151 -1.82 5.16 8.88
CA THR A 151 -1.71 6.63 8.98
C THR A 151 -0.93 7.17 7.80
N TYR A 152 -1.32 8.33 7.26
CA TYR A 152 -0.64 8.93 6.09
C TYR A 152 0.86 9.12 6.31
N PHE A 153 1.24 9.48 7.54
CA PHE A 153 2.62 9.75 7.87
C PHE A 153 2.99 9.22 9.27
N PRO A 154 3.29 7.91 9.41
CA PRO A 154 3.41 7.27 10.73
C PRO A 154 4.36 7.98 11.72
N PRO A 155 5.55 8.48 11.31
CA PRO A 155 6.42 9.22 12.23
C PRO A 155 5.83 10.53 12.77
N LEU A 156 4.86 11.13 12.06
CA LEU A 156 4.20 12.39 12.43
C LEU A 156 2.74 12.20 12.84
N ALA A 157 2.23 10.97 12.85
CA ALA A 157 0.83 10.66 13.16
C ALA A 157 0.34 11.29 14.47
N PRO A 158 1.06 11.17 15.61
CA PRO A 158 0.62 11.83 16.83
C PRO A 158 0.48 13.36 16.69
N LEU A 159 1.41 13.99 15.95
CA LEU A 159 1.46 15.44 15.80
C LEU A 159 0.32 15.96 14.92
N TYR A 160 0.14 15.40 13.73
CA TYR A 160 -0.93 15.91 12.85
C TYR A 160 -2.32 15.46 13.32
N LYS A 161 -2.45 14.31 14.00
CA LYS A 161 -3.74 13.93 14.60
C LYS A 161 -4.13 14.87 15.74
N TRP A 162 -3.15 15.31 16.52
CA TRP A 162 -3.38 16.33 17.54
C TRP A 162 -3.77 17.69 16.91
N LEU A 163 -3.12 18.08 15.82
CA LEU A 163 -3.34 19.38 15.17
C LEU A 163 -4.63 19.44 14.32
N LEU A 164 -4.97 18.35 13.63
CA LEU A 164 -6.00 18.31 12.58
C LEU A 164 -7.15 17.34 12.89
N GLY A 165 -7.09 16.62 14.02
CA GLY A 165 -7.98 15.50 14.32
C GLY A 165 -7.56 14.21 13.61
N ASP A 166 -8.30 13.12 13.84
CA ASP A 166 -7.99 11.81 13.23
C ASP A 166 -8.49 11.74 11.77
N VAL A 167 -7.79 12.47 10.90
CA VAL A 167 -8.03 12.51 9.45
C VAL A 167 -7.90 11.16 8.75
N ASP A 168 -7.28 10.18 9.44
CA ASP A 168 -7.02 8.84 8.93
C ASP A 168 -8.02 7.79 9.41
N ALA A 169 -8.91 8.13 10.35
CA ALA A 169 -9.78 7.18 11.04
C ALA A 169 -10.61 6.32 10.07
N ARG A 170 -10.93 6.88 8.91
CA ARG A 170 -11.80 6.28 7.89
C ARG A 170 -11.03 5.66 6.73
N ASN A 171 -9.70 5.54 6.78
CA ASN A 171 -8.91 4.99 5.68
C ASN A 171 -9.25 3.53 5.36
N VAL A 172 -9.48 2.71 6.39
CA VAL A 172 -9.85 1.29 6.20
C VAL A 172 -11.27 1.18 5.66
N GLU A 173 -12.20 1.98 6.19
CA GLU A 173 -13.58 2.07 5.71
C GLU A 173 -13.64 2.54 4.23
N PHE A 174 -12.83 3.53 3.89
CA PHE A 174 -12.71 4.06 2.53
C PHE A 174 -12.33 2.96 1.51
N HIS A 175 -11.33 2.14 1.83
CA HIS A 175 -10.92 1.03 0.95
C HIS A 175 -11.91 -0.15 0.98
N HIS A 176 -12.56 -0.39 2.12
CA HIS A 176 -13.65 -1.37 2.20
C HIS A 176 -14.81 -0.98 1.25
N LEU A 177 -15.20 0.29 1.24
CA LEU A 177 -16.23 0.80 0.33
C LEU A 177 -15.84 0.67 -1.13
N HIS A 178 -14.55 0.82 -1.44
CA HIS A 178 -14.03 0.57 -2.78
C HIS A 178 -14.31 -0.88 -3.20
N HIS A 179 -13.96 -1.88 -2.38
CA HIS A 179 -14.25 -3.29 -2.65
C HIS A 179 -15.74 -3.61 -2.81
N ALA A 180 -16.61 -2.87 -2.12
CA ALA A 180 -18.05 -3.06 -2.22
C ALA A 180 -18.66 -2.44 -3.49
N LYS A 181 -18.17 -1.27 -3.94
CA LYS A 181 -18.79 -0.47 -5.01
C LYS A 181 -18.03 -0.42 -6.33
N LEU A 182 -16.71 -0.60 -6.30
CA LEU A 182 -15.76 -0.63 -7.44
C LEU A 182 -15.64 0.68 -8.26
N ALA A 183 -16.59 1.61 -8.14
CA ALA A 183 -16.66 2.85 -8.94
C ALA A 183 -16.26 4.13 -8.19
N CYS A 184 -15.56 4.00 -7.06
CA CYS A 184 -15.14 5.11 -6.19
C CYS A 184 -13.89 4.73 -5.39
N ASN A 185 -13.27 5.68 -4.70
CA ASN A 185 -12.19 5.44 -3.73
C ASN A 185 -11.00 4.66 -4.35
N TYR A 186 -10.41 5.18 -5.43
CA TYR A 186 -9.34 4.51 -6.17
C TYR A 186 -7.95 4.67 -5.54
N GLY A 187 -7.76 5.69 -4.71
CA GLY A 187 -6.54 5.84 -3.94
C GLY A 187 -6.47 4.79 -2.85
N ILE A 188 -5.27 4.63 -2.28
CA ILE A 188 -5.11 3.95 -1.00
C ILE A 188 -5.24 4.97 0.15
N THR A 189 -4.79 6.19 -0.10
CA THR A 189 -5.06 7.38 0.72
C THR A 189 -6.19 8.18 0.10
N GLN A 190 -6.95 8.89 0.94
CA GLN A 190 -8.20 9.54 0.48
C GLN A 190 -7.96 10.82 -0.32
N TRP A 191 -6.80 11.46 -0.17
CA TRP A 191 -6.62 12.85 -0.60
C TRP A 191 -6.72 13.04 -2.13
N LEU A 192 -6.28 12.06 -2.93
CA LEU A 192 -6.46 12.11 -4.38
C LEU A 192 -7.91 11.95 -4.79
N ASP A 193 -8.65 11.07 -4.14
CA ASP A 193 -10.09 10.91 -4.37
C ASP A 193 -10.89 12.14 -3.95
N HIS A 194 -10.47 12.84 -2.90
CA HIS A 194 -11.01 14.15 -2.56
C HIS A 194 -10.70 15.18 -3.65
N ALA A 195 -9.44 15.25 -4.10
CA ALA A 195 -9.03 16.21 -5.13
C ALA A 195 -9.69 15.96 -6.49
N LEU A 196 -9.95 14.69 -6.84
CA LEU A 196 -10.47 14.26 -8.14
C LEU A 196 -11.97 13.90 -8.12
N GLY A 197 -12.64 14.08 -6.98
CA GLY A 197 -14.09 13.88 -6.84
C GLY A 197 -14.56 12.43 -6.86
N THR A 198 -13.67 11.47 -6.64
CA THR A 198 -13.96 10.02 -6.64
C THR A 198 -14.23 9.45 -5.25
N VAL A 199 -14.18 10.28 -4.20
CA VAL A 199 -14.45 9.86 -2.80
C VAL A 199 -15.93 9.53 -2.56
N ARG A 200 -16.22 8.44 -1.84
CA ARG A 200 -17.53 8.05 -1.32
C ARG A 200 -17.38 7.50 0.10
N LEU A 201 -18.10 8.10 1.04
CA LEU A 201 -18.03 7.83 2.49
C LEU A 201 -19.42 7.95 3.16
N ASP A 202 -20.45 8.24 2.40
CA ASP A 202 -21.81 8.58 2.81
C ASP A 202 -22.69 7.36 3.13
N GLU A 203 -22.35 6.18 2.61
CA GLU A 203 -23.18 4.96 2.72
C GLU A 203 -22.56 3.83 3.56
N ALA A 204 -21.50 4.11 4.31
CA ALA A 204 -20.76 3.07 5.03
C ALA A 204 -21.57 2.32 6.10
N GLY A 205 -22.43 3.04 6.83
CA GLY A 205 -23.29 2.44 7.85
C GLY A 205 -24.36 1.49 7.28
N GLU A 206 -24.66 1.56 5.99
CA GLU A 206 -25.57 0.62 5.32
C GLU A 206 -24.83 -0.65 4.87
N ILE A 207 -23.58 -0.52 4.44
CA ILE A 207 -22.73 -1.65 4.02
C ILE A 207 -22.30 -2.47 5.23
N GLU A 208 -21.94 -1.84 6.35
CA GLU A 208 -21.58 -2.56 7.59
C GLU A 208 -22.73 -3.47 8.07
N LYS A 209 -23.98 -2.97 7.98
CA LYS A 209 -25.20 -3.77 8.24
C LYS A 209 -25.41 -4.90 7.24
N GLN A 210 -25.07 -4.71 5.96
CA GLN A 210 -25.17 -5.76 4.95
C GLN A 210 -24.11 -6.84 5.12
N VAL A 211 -22.89 -6.48 5.53
CA VAL A 211 -21.79 -7.41 5.81
C VAL A 211 -22.09 -8.23 7.08
N GLU A 212 -22.55 -7.58 8.15
CA GLU A 212 -22.99 -8.30 9.36
C GLU A 212 -24.15 -9.26 9.09
N LYS A 213 -25.07 -8.89 8.20
CA LYS A 213 -26.20 -9.74 7.84
C LYS A 213 -25.76 -10.99 7.06
N HIS A 214 -24.81 -10.86 6.12
CA HIS A 214 -24.24 -12.01 5.41
C HIS A 214 -23.39 -12.90 6.33
N ALA A 215 -22.56 -12.31 7.20
CA ALA A 215 -21.75 -13.09 8.15
C ALA A 215 -22.60 -13.91 9.13
N LYS A 216 -23.82 -13.44 9.47
CA LYS A 216 -24.77 -14.17 10.32
C LYS A 216 -25.58 -15.24 9.56
N GLN A 217 -25.55 -15.24 8.23
CA GLN A 217 -26.26 -16.23 7.40
C GLN A 217 -25.37 -17.43 7.01
N GLU A 218 -24.06 -17.31 7.21
CA GLU A 218 -23.07 -18.37 6.93
C GLU A 218 -22.67 -19.18 8.18
N VAL A 219 -23.33 -18.95 9.32
CA VAL A 219 -23.22 -19.72 10.58
C VAL A 219 -24.50 -20.50 10.82
#